data_AF-A0A1C5AB57-F1
#
_entry.id   AF-A0A1C5AB57-F1
#
_cell.length_a   1.000
_cell.length_b   1.000
_cell.length_c   1.000
_cell.angle_alpha   90.00
_cell.angle_beta   90.00
_cell.angle_gamma   90.00
#
_symmetry.space_group_name_H-M   'P 1'
#
loop_
_entity.id
_entity.type
_entity.pdbx_description
1 polymer ?
#
loop_
_entity_poly.entity_id
_entity_poly.type
_entity_poly.pdbx_seq_one_letter_code
_entity_poly.pdbx_strand_id
1 'polypeptide(L)'
;MTTAPANLLAVRRLLLTYLNVDKDTVRPEDLEPAEVGIVGDASHRGGYHCGSDRVLPDDYSVVESPRDRDGLTLYASALDVGPFEVKANGRTHDLRSFSNWCVAQCVAGAPDTRDLREIVYSPDGKTVRRWDRLGKRTSGDSSHLYHTHFSFFRDSTKANRDQTPLFRRYLTSIGLIAPVTPEPTMEQTDKLINDTGYPNRTVGDVFADLQNLRNWLISPVGTAGLISRPPAASPLGLMLTAAQGWPALVAQVTALSKKDFTDEQAIVAGILATLTPQAIAAAIPPDIADKVADELHSRLAA
;
A
#
# COMPACT_ATOMS: atom_id res chain seq x y z
N MET A 1 21.67 3.11 3.59
CA MET A 1 21.71 3.70 4.95
C MET A 1 20.29 4.11 5.32
N THR A 2 19.91 3.95 6.59
CA THR A 2 18.63 4.44 7.11
C THR A 2 18.43 5.93 6.80
N THR A 3 17.23 6.33 6.41
CA THR A 3 16.90 7.72 6.04
C THR A 3 15.58 8.20 6.68
N ALA A 4 15.43 9.52 6.84
CA ALA A 4 14.18 10.13 7.26
C ALA A 4 13.22 10.23 6.06
N PRO A 5 12.00 9.65 6.13
CA PRO A 5 11.03 9.78 5.04
C PRO A 5 10.43 11.19 4.97
N ALA A 6 9.92 11.57 3.80
CA ALA A 6 9.41 12.92 3.53
C ALA A 6 8.25 13.32 4.45
N ASN A 7 7.37 12.38 4.79
CA ASN A 7 6.24 12.61 5.68
C ASN A 7 6.64 12.88 7.14
N LEU A 8 7.64 12.18 7.70
CA LEU A 8 8.16 12.52 9.03
C LEU A 8 8.98 13.81 9.04
N LEU A 9 9.69 14.10 7.94
CA LEU A 9 10.31 15.43 7.76
C LEU A 9 9.26 16.55 7.72
N ALA A 10 8.05 16.29 7.21
CA ALA A 10 6.96 17.25 7.25
C ALA A 10 6.47 17.49 8.69
N VAL A 11 6.36 16.44 9.52
CA VAL A 11 6.05 16.58 10.95
C VAL A 11 7.13 17.39 11.67
N ARG A 12 8.40 17.05 11.45
CA ARG A 12 9.53 17.79 12.03
C ARG A 12 9.50 19.27 11.67
N ARG A 13 9.29 19.61 10.39
CA ARG A 13 9.15 21.01 9.95
C ARG A 13 7.97 21.70 10.61
N LEU A 14 6.82 21.02 10.72
CA LEU A 14 5.63 21.58 11.36
C LEU A 14 5.91 21.95 12.82
N LEU A 15 6.48 21.03 13.60
CA LEU A 15 6.78 21.27 15.01
C LEU A 15 7.80 22.40 15.19
N LEU A 16 8.92 22.36 14.46
CA LEU A 16 9.94 23.40 14.52
C LEU A 16 9.43 24.76 14.04
N THR A 17 8.45 24.82 13.15
CA THR A 17 7.88 26.10 12.71
C THR A 17 7.22 26.84 13.88
N TYR A 18 6.52 26.11 14.74
CA TYR A 18 5.63 26.69 15.75
C TYR A 18 6.11 26.54 17.20
N LEU A 19 7.04 25.62 17.47
CA LEU A 19 7.55 25.34 18.82
C LEU A 19 9.03 25.74 19.00
N ASN A 20 9.73 26.10 17.92
CA ASN A 20 11.00 26.81 18.00
C ASN A 20 10.71 28.32 17.89
N VAL A 21 10.56 28.98 19.04
CA VAL A 21 10.13 30.38 19.12
C VAL A 21 11.28 31.30 18.72
N ASP A 22 12.48 31.10 19.26
CA ASP A 22 13.70 31.82 18.89
C ASP A 22 14.65 30.96 18.03
N LYS A 23 14.56 31.11 16.71
CA LYS A 23 15.37 30.31 15.76
C LYS A 23 16.85 30.67 15.74
N ASP A 24 17.22 31.79 16.37
CA ASP A 24 18.58 32.31 16.36
C ASP A 24 19.34 31.98 17.65
N THR A 25 18.64 31.54 18.70
CA THR A 25 19.22 31.27 20.02
C THR A 25 18.74 29.95 20.58
N VAL A 26 19.68 29.05 20.93
CA VAL A 26 19.34 27.81 21.62
C VAL A 26 18.83 28.08 23.03
N ARG A 27 17.60 27.65 23.35
CA ARG A 27 16.98 27.88 24.67
C ARG A 27 16.26 26.64 25.20
N PRO A 28 16.29 26.38 26.53
CA PRO A 28 15.53 25.27 27.12
C PRO A 28 14.02 25.33 26.91
N GLU A 29 13.49 26.53 26.66
CA GLU A 29 12.06 26.77 26.41
C GLU A 29 11.68 26.55 24.94
N ASP A 30 12.64 26.36 24.03
CA ASP A 30 12.41 26.23 22.59
C ASP A 30 12.64 24.78 22.14
N LEU A 31 11.82 24.31 21.18
CA LEU A 31 12.05 23.00 20.56
C LEU A 31 13.16 23.11 19.52
N GLU A 32 14.35 22.61 19.83
CA GLU A 32 15.50 22.76 18.95
C GLU A 32 15.53 21.73 17.82
N PRO A 33 16.16 22.04 16.66
CA PRO A 33 16.24 21.09 15.55
C PRO A 33 16.89 19.75 15.94
N ALA A 34 17.83 19.77 16.89
CA ALA A 34 18.49 18.57 17.40
C ALA A 34 17.59 17.72 18.32
N GLU A 35 16.54 18.32 18.87
CA GLU A 35 15.58 17.70 19.78
C GLU A 35 14.38 17.08 19.04
N VAL A 36 14.33 17.22 17.72
CA VAL A 36 13.35 16.58 16.85
C VAL A 36 14.03 15.52 15.98
N GLY A 37 14.29 14.36 16.59
CA GLY A 37 15.03 13.25 15.99
C GLY A 37 14.14 12.32 15.15
N ILE A 38 14.66 11.78 14.05
CA ILE A 38 13.94 10.78 13.21
C ILE A 38 14.81 9.54 13.00
N VAL A 39 16.06 9.74 12.59
CA VAL A 39 17.00 8.65 12.32
C VAL A 39 17.89 8.49 13.54
N GLY A 40 17.94 7.27 14.10
CA GLY A 40 18.83 6.97 15.22
C GLY A 40 20.30 7.09 14.82
N ASP A 41 21.17 7.37 15.78
CA ASP A 41 22.61 7.50 15.54
C ASP A 41 23.27 6.22 14.98
N ALA A 42 24.55 6.30 14.66
CA ALA A 42 25.29 5.19 14.05
C ALA A 42 25.42 3.95 14.97
N SER A 43 25.24 4.09 16.29
CA SER A 43 25.22 3.00 17.27
C SER A 43 23.83 2.42 17.51
N HIS A 44 22.76 3.13 17.13
CA HIS A 44 21.39 2.67 17.30
C HIS A 44 21.16 1.39 16.48
N ARG A 45 20.67 0.33 17.14
CA ARG A 45 20.36 -0.97 16.54
C ARG A 45 18.94 -1.34 16.91
N GLY A 46 18.13 -1.65 15.90
CA GLY A 46 16.73 -2.00 16.12
C GLY A 46 15.79 -0.80 16.31
N GLY A 47 14.52 -1.12 16.52
CA GLY A 47 13.45 -0.16 16.73
C GLY A 47 13.09 0.70 15.52
N TYR A 48 12.16 1.64 15.75
CA TYR A 48 11.56 2.46 14.71
C TYR A 48 12.50 3.56 14.18
N HIS A 49 13.56 3.92 14.89
CA HIS A 49 14.60 4.83 14.38
C HIS A 49 15.52 4.22 13.32
N CYS A 50 15.43 2.90 13.12
CA CYS A 50 16.21 2.15 12.15
C CYS A 50 15.37 1.73 10.94
N GLY A 51 15.97 1.78 9.76
CA GLY A 51 15.49 1.15 8.55
C GLY A 51 16.00 -0.30 8.43
N SER A 52 15.67 -0.94 7.31
CA SER A 52 15.98 -2.34 7.00
C SER A 52 17.47 -2.69 7.03
N ASP A 53 18.35 -1.68 6.97
CA ASP A 53 19.81 -1.86 7.05
C ASP A 53 20.34 -2.00 8.49
N ARG A 54 19.54 -1.66 9.51
CA ARG A 54 19.97 -1.63 10.91
C ARG A 54 19.05 -2.36 11.89
N VAL A 55 17.80 -2.64 11.50
CA VAL A 55 16.91 -3.48 12.32
C VAL A 55 17.35 -4.94 12.27
N LEU A 56 17.21 -5.63 13.39
CA LEU A 56 17.39 -7.08 13.44
C LEU A 56 16.15 -7.77 12.86
N PRO A 57 16.29 -8.96 12.23
CA PRO A 57 15.15 -9.66 11.63
C PRO A 57 14.02 -10.00 12.61
N ASP A 58 14.33 -10.19 13.90
CA ASP A 58 13.42 -10.52 14.99
C ASP A 58 13.02 -9.30 15.84
N ASP A 59 13.43 -8.10 15.43
CA ASP A 59 13.08 -6.86 16.13
C ASP A 59 11.56 -6.69 16.18
N TYR A 60 11.05 -6.29 17.34
CA TYR A 60 9.63 -6.13 17.56
C TYR A 60 8.98 -5.10 16.63
N SER A 61 9.75 -4.10 16.20
CA SER A 61 9.35 -3.10 15.22
C SER A 61 9.23 -3.65 13.79
N VAL A 62 9.43 -4.95 13.62
CA VAL A 62 9.26 -5.70 12.37
C VAL A 62 8.25 -6.83 12.56
N VAL A 63 8.39 -7.64 13.61
CA VAL A 63 7.67 -8.92 13.69
C VAL A 63 6.32 -8.85 14.39
N GLU A 64 6.03 -7.83 15.21
CA GLU A 64 4.80 -7.80 16.00
C GLU A 64 3.54 -7.44 15.19
N SER A 65 3.69 -6.91 13.97
CA SER A 65 2.58 -6.45 13.11
C SER A 65 2.88 -6.68 11.63
N PRO A 66 1.91 -7.16 10.84
CA PRO A 66 2.01 -7.17 9.38
C PRO A 66 2.28 -5.78 8.79
N ARG A 67 1.70 -4.72 9.35
CA ARG A 67 1.94 -3.33 8.89
C ARG A 67 3.41 -2.93 8.99
N ASP A 68 4.12 -3.46 9.98
CA ASP A 68 5.53 -3.16 10.19
C ASP A 68 6.43 -4.04 9.32
N ARG A 69 6.17 -5.35 9.31
CA ARG A 69 6.89 -6.31 8.46
C ARG A 69 6.81 -5.96 6.98
N ASP A 70 5.58 -5.75 6.48
CA ASP A 70 5.32 -5.55 5.05
C ASP A 70 5.67 -4.10 4.63
N GLY A 71 5.72 -3.20 5.61
CA GLY A 71 6.13 -1.80 5.49
C GLY A 71 7.64 -1.56 5.57
N LEU A 72 8.45 -2.58 5.88
CA LEU A 72 9.88 -2.39 6.14
C LEU A 72 10.64 -1.89 4.90
N THR A 73 11.36 -0.79 5.08
CA THR A 73 12.20 -0.14 4.06
C THR A 73 13.44 0.46 4.74
N LEU A 74 14.28 1.19 3.99
CA LEU A 74 15.36 2.00 4.55
C LEU A 74 14.86 3.22 5.36
N TYR A 75 13.55 3.46 5.47
CA TYR A 75 13.04 4.57 6.24
C TYR A 75 12.99 4.28 7.73
N ALA A 76 13.45 5.25 8.53
CA ALA A 76 13.05 5.35 9.92
C ALA A 76 11.55 5.65 9.99
N SER A 77 10.90 5.11 11.01
CA SER A 77 9.47 5.26 11.29
C SER A 77 9.23 5.71 12.73
N ALA A 78 10.17 6.49 13.28
CA ALA A 78 10.07 7.11 14.59
C ALA A 78 10.30 8.63 14.53
N LEU A 79 9.78 9.33 15.53
CA LEU A 79 10.01 10.73 15.80
C LEU A 79 10.22 10.91 17.31
N ASP A 80 11.37 11.45 17.71
CA ASP A 80 11.58 11.95 19.05
C ASP A 80 11.25 13.44 19.10
N VAL A 81 10.60 13.87 20.17
CA VAL A 81 10.32 15.29 20.46
C VAL A 81 10.84 15.59 21.86
N GLY A 82 11.84 16.47 21.94
CA GLY A 82 12.43 16.95 23.19
C GLY A 82 11.59 18.02 23.90
N PRO A 83 12.17 18.65 24.94
CA PRO A 83 11.49 19.65 25.74
C PRO A 83 11.14 20.91 24.92
N PHE A 84 10.10 21.61 25.35
CA PHE A 84 9.76 22.96 24.91
C PHE A 84 8.80 23.57 25.93
N GLU A 85 8.65 24.89 25.91
CA GLU A 85 7.65 25.62 26.68
C GLU A 85 7.09 26.78 25.85
N VAL A 86 5.77 26.79 25.61
CA VAL A 86 5.10 27.86 24.86
C VAL A 86 3.85 28.34 25.59
N LYS A 87 3.66 29.67 25.61
CA LYS A 87 2.44 30.29 26.15
C LYS A 87 1.46 30.55 25.02
N ALA A 88 0.32 29.86 25.06
CA ALA A 88 -0.75 30.00 24.09
C ALA A 88 -2.11 29.90 24.79
N ASN A 89 -3.10 30.68 24.33
CA ASN A 89 -4.44 30.75 24.94
C ASN A 89 -4.44 30.92 26.48
N GLY A 90 -3.51 31.72 27.01
CA GLY A 90 -3.41 32.02 28.44
C GLY A 90 -2.90 30.86 29.31
N ARG A 91 -2.36 29.79 28.70
CA ARG A 91 -1.77 28.64 29.40
C ARG A 91 -0.36 28.36 28.89
N THR A 92 0.46 27.78 29.74
CA THR A 92 1.76 27.22 29.36
C THR A 92 1.55 25.79 28.87
N HIS A 93 2.14 25.49 27.71
CA HIS A 93 2.16 24.19 27.09
C HIS A 93 3.60 23.71 26.95
N ASP A 94 3.88 22.52 27.45
CA ASP A 94 5.19 21.90 27.41
C ASP A 94 5.12 20.48 26.81
N LEU A 95 6.28 19.81 26.77
CA LEU A 95 6.39 18.41 26.33
C LEU A 95 5.39 17.48 27.04
N ARG A 96 5.13 17.65 28.35
CA ARG A 96 4.21 16.75 29.07
C ARG A 96 2.77 17.01 28.67
N SER A 97 2.36 18.28 28.61
CA SER A 97 1.01 18.64 28.16
C SER A 97 0.75 18.14 26.73
N PHE A 98 1.76 18.21 25.86
CA PHE A 98 1.72 17.70 24.50
C PHE A 98 1.57 16.19 24.44
N SER A 99 2.44 15.46 25.12
CA SER A 99 2.45 14.00 25.07
C SER A 99 1.19 13.40 25.70
N ASN A 100 0.74 13.96 26.83
CA ASN A 100 -0.52 13.58 27.45
C ASN A 100 -1.71 13.83 26.51
N TRP A 101 -1.74 14.96 25.81
CA TRP A 101 -2.79 15.26 24.83
C TRP A 101 -2.78 14.27 23.66
N CYS A 102 -1.61 14.01 23.06
CA CYS A 102 -1.45 13.08 21.96
C CYS A 102 -1.88 11.65 22.34
N VAL A 103 -1.45 11.17 23.51
CA VAL A 103 -1.86 9.86 24.03
C VAL A 103 -3.37 9.81 24.28
N ALA A 104 -3.98 10.87 24.80
CA ALA A 104 -5.44 10.92 24.96
C ALA A 104 -6.18 10.78 23.63
N GLN A 105 -5.68 11.39 22.54
CA GLN A 105 -6.27 11.22 21.20
C GLN A 105 -6.13 9.79 20.68
N CYS A 106 -4.98 9.18 20.93
CA CYS A 106 -4.71 7.79 20.56
C CYS A 106 -5.62 6.81 21.31
N VAL A 107 -5.84 7.02 22.61
CA VAL A 107 -6.78 6.24 23.44
C VAL A 107 -8.23 6.43 22.97
N ALA A 108 -8.61 7.67 22.60
CA ALA A 108 -9.93 7.96 22.05
C ALA A 108 -10.17 7.39 20.64
N GLY A 109 -9.14 6.83 20.00
CA GLY A 109 -9.24 6.26 18.66
C GLY A 109 -9.47 7.31 17.57
N ALA A 110 -8.97 8.54 17.78
CA ALA A 110 -9.15 9.62 16.82
C ALA A 110 -8.63 9.23 15.42
N PRO A 111 -9.35 9.56 14.31
CA PRO A 111 -9.03 9.02 12.98
C PRO A 111 -7.60 9.27 12.50
N ASP A 112 -7.01 10.39 12.87
CA ASP A 112 -5.65 10.82 12.56
C ASP A 112 -4.55 10.15 13.40
N THR A 113 -4.91 9.22 14.28
CA THR A 113 -3.96 8.44 15.09
C THR A 113 -3.76 7.01 14.58
N ARG A 114 -4.40 6.64 13.46
CA ARG A 114 -4.41 5.27 12.92
C ARG A 114 -3.05 4.76 12.49
N ASP A 115 -2.15 5.66 12.11
CA ASP A 115 -0.80 5.33 11.67
C ASP A 115 0.21 5.28 12.84
N LEU A 116 -0.17 5.74 14.04
CA LEU A 116 0.67 5.60 15.22
C LEU A 116 0.62 4.19 15.79
N ARG A 117 1.81 3.61 15.95
CA ARG A 117 2.06 2.31 16.56
C ARG A 117 2.22 2.43 18.07
N GLU A 118 3.01 3.39 18.52
CA GLU A 118 3.24 3.60 19.95
C GLU A 118 3.66 5.03 20.27
N ILE A 119 3.46 5.42 21.53
CA ILE A 119 4.01 6.64 22.12
C ILE A 119 4.63 6.25 23.46
N VAL A 120 5.95 6.44 23.60
CA VAL A 120 6.66 6.31 24.88
C VAL A 120 6.90 7.71 25.43
N TYR A 121 6.40 7.97 26.62
CA TYR A 121 6.34 9.33 27.18
C TYR A 121 6.44 9.31 28.70
N SER A 122 6.68 10.48 29.27
CA SER A 122 6.56 10.70 30.71
C SER A 122 5.38 11.62 31.02
N PRO A 123 4.32 11.13 31.68
CA PRO A 123 3.14 11.95 32.00
C PRO A 123 3.42 13.01 33.06
N ASP A 124 4.40 12.77 33.93
CA ASP A 124 4.68 13.55 35.15
C ASP A 124 6.16 13.92 35.33
N GLY A 125 7.00 13.59 34.35
CA GLY A 125 8.46 13.78 34.41
C GLY A 125 9.20 12.80 35.34
N LYS A 126 8.50 11.81 35.90
CA LYS A 126 9.07 10.85 36.88
C LYS A 126 8.86 9.39 36.48
N THR A 127 7.75 9.11 35.83
CA THR A 127 7.37 7.79 35.35
C THR A 127 7.46 7.73 33.83
N VAL A 128 7.83 6.59 33.29
CA VAL A 128 7.78 6.33 31.85
C VAL A 128 6.63 5.39 31.57
N ARG A 129 5.82 5.73 30.57
CA ARG A 129 4.69 4.94 30.11
C ARG A 129 4.78 4.72 28.61
N ARG A 130 4.16 3.65 28.13
CA ARG A 130 3.94 3.42 26.71
C ARG A 130 2.46 3.29 26.44
N TRP A 131 1.94 4.10 25.52
CA TRP A 131 0.72 3.76 24.82
C TRP A 131 1.10 2.92 23.59
N ASP A 132 0.46 1.76 23.43
CA ASP A 132 0.72 0.79 22.37
C ASP A 132 -0.61 0.43 21.71
N ARG A 133 -0.73 0.66 20.39
CA ARG A 133 -1.94 0.34 19.63
C ARG A 133 -2.24 -1.16 19.54
N LEU A 134 -1.21 -2.00 19.57
CA LEU A 134 -1.33 -3.46 19.57
C LEU A 134 -1.54 -4.02 20.99
N GLY A 135 -1.38 -3.20 22.03
CA GLY A 135 -1.52 -3.61 23.43
C GLY A 135 -0.46 -4.63 23.89
N LYS A 136 0.69 -4.72 23.20
CA LYS A 136 1.74 -5.70 23.49
C LYS A 136 2.77 -5.21 24.51
N ARG A 137 2.92 -3.89 24.65
CA ARG A 137 3.98 -3.24 25.42
C ARG A 137 3.41 -2.10 26.27
N THR A 138 3.99 -1.86 27.44
CA THR A 138 3.41 -0.95 28.45
C THR A 138 4.37 0.08 29.03
N SER A 139 5.69 -0.03 28.81
CA SER A 139 6.70 0.87 29.38
C SER A 139 7.85 1.19 28.42
N GLY A 140 8.81 2.01 28.84
CA GLY A 140 10.05 2.37 28.14
C GLY A 140 11.23 2.48 29.12
N ASP A 141 12.37 2.98 28.65
CA ASP A 141 13.53 3.27 29.50
C ASP A 141 13.54 4.74 29.98
N SER A 142 14.46 5.07 30.89
CA SER A 142 14.55 6.37 31.55
C SER A 142 14.91 7.54 30.64
N SER A 143 15.39 7.32 29.41
CA SER A 143 15.68 8.43 28.49
C SER A 143 14.40 9.19 28.10
N HIS A 144 13.26 8.51 28.12
CA HIS A 144 11.93 9.07 27.84
C HIS A 144 11.36 9.95 28.96
N LEU A 145 12.13 10.18 30.03
CA LEU A 145 11.80 11.23 31.02
C LEU A 145 12.01 12.64 30.44
N TYR A 146 12.85 12.76 29.41
CA TYR A 146 13.30 14.04 28.85
C TYR A 146 12.87 14.27 27.39
N HIS A 147 12.30 13.25 26.73
CA HIS A 147 11.73 13.36 25.40
C HIS A 147 10.53 12.42 25.25
N THR A 148 9.72 12.63 24.23
CA THR A 148 8.65 11.70 23.85
C THR A 148 8.97 11.05 22.53
N HIS A 149 8.89 9.72 22.50
CA HIS A 149 9.14 8.90 21.34
C HIS A 149 7.81 8.48 20.70
N PHE A 150 7.64 8.79 19.42
CA PHE A 150 6.50 8.37 18.60
C PHE A 150 6.97 7.33 17.59
N SER A 151 6.36 6.15 17.59
CA SER A 151 6.53 5.16 16.54
C SER A 151 5.32 5.16 15.62
N PHE A 152 5.57 5.14 14.32
CA PHE A 152 4.57 5.01 13.26
C PHE A 152 4.67 3.61 12.67
N PHE A 153 3.53 3.03 12.29
CA PHE A 153 3.57 1.79 11.53
C PHE A 153 4.35 1.97 10.23
N ARG A 154 5.24 1.04 9.90
CA ARG A 154 6.16 1.21 8.76
C ARG A 154 5.43 1.28 7.40
N ASP A 155 4.26 0.66 7.27
CA ASP A 155 3.45 0.76 6.05
C ASP A 155 3.04 2.21 5.75
N SER A 156 2.77 3.01 6.78
CA SER A 156 2.36 4.40 6.65
C SER A 156 3.50 5.31 6.18
N THR A 157 4.72 5.06 6.68
CA THR A 157 5.92 5.76 6.26
C THR A 157 6.33 5.36 4.85
N LYS A 158 6.30 4.07 4.53
CA LYS A 158 6.52 3.52 3.18
C LYS A 158 5.52 4.08 2.15
N ALA A 159 4.24 4.17 2.51
CA ALA A 159 3.19 4.70 1.64
C ALA A 159 3.20 6.24 1.55
N ASN A 160 4.11 6.91 2.26
CA ASN A 160 4.20 8.37 2.33
C ASN A 160 2.86 9.04 2.73
N ARG A 161 2.09 8.40 3.63
CA ARG A 161 0.86 8.99 4.18
C ARG A 161 1.20 10.21 5.01
N ASP A 162 0.35 11.23 4.98
CA ASP A 162 0.55 12.45 5.77
C ASP A 162 0.47 12.14 7.28
N GLN A 163 1.58 12.39 7.98
CA GLN A 163 1.70 12.17 9.44
C GLN A 163 1.52 13.47 10.24
N THR A 164 1.30 14.60 9.59
CA THR A 164 1.08 15.90 10.25
C THR A 164 -0.26 16.10 10.97
N PRO A 165 -1.38 15.42 10.64
CA PRO A 165 -2.69 15.81 11.15
C PRO A 165 -2.84 15.86 12.68
N LEU A 166 -2.33 14.87 13.42
CA LEU A 166 -2.41 14.87 14.90
C LEU A 166 -1.68 16.08 15.50
N PHE A 167 -0.47 16.33 15.03
CA PHE A 167 0.39 17.42 15.51
C PHE A 167 -0.20 18.78 15.13
N ARG A 168 -0.76 18.90 13.91
CA ARG A 168 -1.49 20.09 13.48
C ARG A 168 -2.69 20.34 14.39
N ARG A 169 -3.48 19.30 14.70
CA ARG A 169 -4.63 19.42 15.58
C ARG A 169 -4.23 19.81 17.01
N TYR A 170 -3.09 19.30 17.52
CA TYR A 170 -2.55 19.76 18.80
C TYR A 170 -2.27 21.27 18.77
N LEU A 171 -1.48 21.73 17.79
CA LEU A 171 -1.12 23.15 17.63
C LEU A 171 -2.37 24.04 17.48
N THR A 172 -3.39 23.58 16.75
CA THR A 172 -4.68 24.27 16.66
C THR A 172 -5.38 24.31 18.01
N SER A 173 -5.41 23.19 18.75
CA SER A 173 -6.13 23.09 20.03
C SER A 173 -5.57 24.00 21.12
N ILE A 174 -4.26 24.26 21.08
CA ILE A 174 -3.60 25.18 22.01
C ILE A 174 -3.59 26.62 21.51
N GLY A 175 -4.06 26.86 20.27
CA GLY A 175 -4.18 28.19 19.68
C GLY A 175 -2.92 28.74 19.02
N LEU A 176 -1.91 27.91 18.73
CA LEU A 176 -0.71 28.37 18.02
C LEU A 176 -0.93 28.52 16.51
N ILE A 177 -1.88 27.77 15.95
CA ILE A 177 -2.26 27.91 14.55
C ILE A 177 -3.77 28.03 14.43
N ALA A 178 -4.22 28.81 13.45
CA ALA A 178 -5.63 28.87 13.10
C ALA A 178 -6.12 27.48 12.68
N PRO A 179 -7.39 27.13 12.98
CA PRO A 179 -8.00 25.96 12.35
C PRO A 179 -7.94 26.13 10.84
N VAL A 180 -7.75 25.01 10.12
CA VAL A 180 -7.90 25.01 8.66
C VAL A 180 -9.31 25.53 8.38
N THR A 181 -9.39 26.69 7.72
CA THR A 181 -10.68 27.23 7.31
C THR A 181 -11.20 26.28 6.23
N PRO A 182 -12.35 25.61 6.42
CA PRO A 182 -12.93 24.82 5.36
C PRO A 182 -13.22 25.78 4.21
N GLU A 183 -12.59 25.59 3.06
CA GLU A 183 -13.00 26.33 1.88
C GLU A 183 -14.42 25.85 1.55
N PRO A 184 -15.43 26.74 1.53
CA PRO A 184 -16.81 26.34 1.28
C PRO A 184 -17.02 25.89 -0.18
N THR A 185 -16.01 26.09 -1.02
CA THR A 185 -16.01 25.83 -2.45
C THR A 185 -14.84 24.91 -2.78
N MET A 186 -15.12 23.82 -3.50
CA MET A 186 -14.08 23.00 -4.11
C MET A 186 -13.75 23.57 -5.49
N GLU A 187 -12.49 23.88 -5.73
CA GLU A 187 -11.98 24.33 -7.03
C GLU A 187 -11.64 23.12 -7.91
N GLN A 188 -11.70 23.28 -9.23
CA GLN A 188 -11.35 22.20 -10.16
C GLN A 188 -9.88 21.75 -10.02
N THR A 189 -9.01 22.61 -9.49
CA THR A 189 -7.61 22.30 -9.24
C THR A 189 -7.37 21.54 -7.94
N ASP A 190 -8.38 21.39 -7.08
CA ASP A 190 -8.22 20.76 -5.78
C ASP A 190 -7.92 19.27 -5.93
N LYS A 191 -6.97 18.77 -5.14
CA LYS A 191 -6.65 17.35 -5.08
C LYS A 191 -7.70 16.61 -4.26
N LEU A 192 -8.06 15.41 -4.73
CA LEU A 192 -8.92 14.52 -3.96
C LEU A 192 -8.15 13.96 -2.77
N ILE A 193 -8.73 14.15 -1.59
CA ILE A 193 -8.09 13.87 -0.29
C ILE A 193 -8.11 12.37 0.05
N ASN A 194 -8.99 11.60 -0.60
CA ASN A 194 -9.10 10.15 -0.41
C ASN A 194 -8.43 9.39 -1.55
N ASP A 195 -7.89 8.20 -1.23
CA ASP A 195 -7.17 7.35 -2.16
C ASP A 195 -8.09 6.90 -3.32
N THR A 196 -7.91 7.51 -4.48
CA THR A 196 -8.58 7.12 -5.73
C THR A 196 -7.76 6.11 -6.53
N GLY A 197 -6.65 5.61 -5.97
CA GLY A 197 -5.58 4.93 -6.72
C GLY A 197 -4.71 5.89 -7.54
N TYR A 198 -5.06 7.19 -7.57
CA TYR A 198 -4.37 8.25 -8.32
C TYR A 198 -4.10 9.45 -7.41
N PRO A 199 -2.94 9.52 -6.73
CA PRO A 199 -2.65 10.52 -5.68
C PRO A 199 -2.56 11.96 -6.18
N ASN A 200 -2.53 12.17 -7.50
CA ASN A 200 -2.48 13.49 -8.11
C ASN A 200 -3.80 13.88 -8.79
N ARG A 201 -4.86 13.09 -8.64
CA ARG A 201 -6.14 13.34 -9.29
C ARG A 201 -6.84 14.56 -8.67
N THR A 202 -7.32 15.43 -9.53
CA THR A 202 -8.03 16.66 -9.16
C THR A 202 -9.54 16.49 -9.31
N VAL A 203 -10.29 17.44 -8.75
CA VAL A 203 -11.74 17.59 -8.98
C VAL A 203 -12.03 17.79 -10.47
N GLY A 204 -11.20 18.57 -11.16
CA GLY A 204 -11.30 18.82 -12.61
C GLY A 204 -11.15 17.55 -13.44
N ASP A 205 -10.22 16.66 -13.07
CA ASP A 205 -10.04 15.36 -13.73
C ASP A 205 -11.29 14.49 -13.60
N VAL A 206 -11.94 14.50 -12.43
CA VAL A 206 -13.20 13.76 -12.23
C VAL A 206 -14.33 14.36 -13.07
N PHE A 207 -14.45 15.68 -13.12
CA PHE A 207 -15.46 16.31 -13.97
C PHE A 207 -15.21 16.05 -15.46
N ALA A 208 -13.96 16.06 -15.91
CA ALA A 208 -13.61 15.71 -17.29
C ALA A 208 -14.01 14.25 -17.60
N ASP A 209 -13.75 13.30 -16.71
CA ASP A 209 -14.18 11.91 -16.87
C ASP A 209 -15.70 11.77 -16.93
N LEU A 210 -16.43 12.48 -16.05
CA LEU A 210 -17.90 12.47 -16.05
C LEU A 210 -18.49 13.09 -17.33
N GLN A 211 -17.88 14.16 -17.84
CA GLN A 211 -18.26 14.77 -19.12
C GLN A 211 -17.98 13.82 -20.29
N ASN A 212 -16.81 13.18 -20.30
CA ASN A 212 -16.47 12.18 -21.31
C ASN A 212 -17.42 10.98 -21.27
N LEU A 213 -17.78 10.49 -20.08
CA LEU A 213 -18.77 9.42 -19.92
C LEU A 213 -20.14 9.84 -20.44
N ARG A 214 -20.62 11.04 -20.06
CA ARG A 214 -21.88 11.59 -20.56
C ARG A 214 -21.88 11.69 -22.08
N ASN A 215 -20.83 12.27 -22.67
CA ASN A 215 -20.72 12.43 -24.11
C ASN A 215 -20.69 11.08 -24.83
N TRP A 216 -19.99 10.09 -24.27
CA TRP A 216 -19.99 8.72 -24.79
C TRP A 216 -21.39 8.08 -24.75
N LEU A 217 -22.12 8.23 -23.65
CA LEU A 217 -23.47 7.65 -23.49
C LEU A 217 -24.52 8.26 -24.42
N ILE A 218 -24.37 9.53 -24.78
CA ILE A 218 -25.37 10.24 -25.62
C ILE A 218 -24.95 10.35 -27.09
N SER A 219 -23.71 9.99 -27.44
CA SER A 219 -23.24 10.01 -28.82
C SER A 219 -23.78 8.80 -29.58
N PRO A 220 -24.32 8.99 -30.81
CA PRO A 220 -24.67 7.87 -31.67
C PRO A 220 -23.48 6.95 -31.95
N VAL A 221 -23.75 5.66 -32.07
CA VAL A 221 -22.73 4.66 -32.41
C VAL A 221 -22.05 5.05 -33.73
N GLY A 222 -20.73 5.21 -33.71
CA GLY A 222 -19.92 5.59 -34.88
C GLY A 222 -19.58 7.07 -35.01
N THR A 223 -20.02 7.93 -34.08
CA THR A 223 -19.64 9.36 -34.07
C THR A 223 -18.34 9.56 -33.29
N ALA A 224 -17.36 10.27 -33.87
CA ALA A 224 -16.10 10.63 -33.21
C ALA A 224 -16.32 11.76 -32.15
N GLY A 225 -17.15 11.50 -31.14
CA GLY A 225 -17.48 12.43 -30.07
C GLY A 225 -16.56 12.26 -28.87
N LEU A 226 -15.26 12.48 -29.03
CA LEU A 226 -14.33 12.62 -27.90
C LEU A 226 -13.79 14.06 -27.90
N ILE A 227 -14.08 14.80 -26.84
CA ILE A 227 -13.46 16.12 -26.59
C ILE A 227 -11.95 15.94 -26.29
N SER A 228 -11.57 14.77 -25.77
CA SER A 228 -10.19 14.27 -25.70
C SER A 228 -10.21 12.77 -25.34
N ARG A 229 -9.16 12.01 -25.71
CA ARG A 229 -9.05 10.60 -25.32
C ARG A 229 -8.87 10.53 -23.79
N PRO A 230 -9.68 9.75 -23.04
CA PRO A 230 -9.51 9.63 -21.61
C PRO A 230 -8.10 9.06 -21.28
N PRO A 231 -7.49 9.45 -20.16
CA PRO A 231 -6.19 8.91 -19.75
C PRO A 231 -6.22 7.39 -19.74
N ALA A 232 -5.17 6.74 -20.25
CA ALA A 232 -5.14 5.28 -20.43
C ALA A 232 -5.39 4.50 -19.12
N ALA A 233 -4.98 5.07 -17.98
CA ALA A 233 -5.16 4.48 -16.66
C ALA A 233 -6.52 4.81 -16.00
N SER A 234 -7.26 5.79 -16.50
CA SER A 234 -8.58 6.12 -15.93
C SER A 234 -9.55 4.95 -16.10
N PRO A 235 -10.56 4.78 -15.21
CA PRO A 235 -11.59 3.75 -15.39
C PRO A 235 -12.25 3.79 -16.78
N LEU A 236 -12.50 4.99 -17.32
CA LEU A 236 -13.07 5.16 -18.65
C LEU A 236 -12.09 4.74 -19.76
N GLY A 237 -10.80 5.04 -19.61
CA GLY A 237 -9.74 4.58 -20.53
C GLY A 237 -9.60 3.06 -20.55
N LEU A 238 -9.72 2.41 -19.39
CA LEU A 238 -9.72 0.96 -19.26
C LEU A 238 -10.96 0.34 -19.93
N MET A 239 -12.15 0.90 -19.69
CA MET A 239 -13.39 0.44 -20.33
C MET A 239 -13.35 0.64 -21.86
N LEU A 240 -12.84 1.77 -22.33
CA LEU A 240 -12.68 2.03 -23.77
C LEU A 240 -11.73 1.01 -24.42
N THR A 241 -10.61 0.72 -23.76
CA THR A 241 -9.63 -0.28 -24.24
C THR A 241 -10.27 -1.67 -24.31
N ALA A 242 -11.03 -2.06 -23.28
CA ALA A 242 -11.76 -3.32 -23.26
C ALA A 242 -12.80 -3.40 -24.39
N ALA A 243 -13.58 -2.33 -24.59
CA ALA A 243 -14.57 -2.25 -25.66
C ALA A 243 -13.95 -2.35 -27.06
N GLN A 244 -12.79 -1.72 -27.27
CA GLN A 244 -12.05 -1.79 -28.54
C GLN A 244 -11.45 -3.19 -28.79
N GLY A 245 -11.09 -3.93 -27.74
CA GLY A 245 -10.58 -5.30 -27.84
C GLY A 245 -11.67 -6.37 -28.08
N TRP A 246 -12.94 -6.05 -27.83
CA TRP A 246 -14.04 -7.01 -27.90
C TRP A 246 -14.20 -7.71 -29.26
N PRO A 247 -14.14 -7.02 -30.42
CA PRO A 247 -14.27 -7.67 -31.73
C PRO A 247 -13.16 -8.70 -31.99
N ALA A 248 -11.92 -8.40 -31.57
CA ALA A 248 -10.80 -9.32 -31.73
C ALA A 248 -10.96 -10.57 -30.85
N LEU A 249 -11.45 -10.39 -29.61
CA LEU A 249 -11.77 -11.52 -28.73
C LEU A 249 -12.88 -12.40 -29.33
N VAL A 250 -13.96 -11.80 -29.83
CA VAL A 250 -15.04 -12.53 -30.50
C VAL A 250 -14.51 -13.33 -31.70
N ALA A 251 -13.61 -12.74 -32.50
CA ALA A 251 -13.00 -13.43 -33.63
C ALA A 251 -12.14 -14.63 -33.18
N GLN A 252 -11.35 -14.49 -32.12
CA GLN A 252 -10.54 -15.59 -31.57
C GLN A 252 -11.40 -16.71 -31.00
N VAL A 253 -12.44 -16.38 -30.23
CA VAL A 253 -13.40 -17.37 -29.69
C VAL A 253 -14.11 -18.09 -30.83
N THR A 254 -14.54 -17.37 -31.86
CA THR A 254 -15.18 -17.97 -33.05
C THR A 254 -14.22 -18.89 -33.82
N ALA A 255 -12.93 -18.52 -33.90
CA ALA A 255 -11.93 -19.37 -34.53
C ALA A 255 -11.69 -20.66 -33.72
N LEU A 256 -11.61 -20.56 -32.40
CA LEU A 256 -11.48 -21.72 -31.51
C LEU A 256 -12.73 -22.60 -31.55
N SER A 257 -13.93 -22.03 -31.55
CA SER A 257 -15.17 -22.81 -31.60
C SER A 257 -15.36 -23.58 -32.91
N LYS A 258 -14.68 -23.15 -33.97
CA LYS A 258 -14.70 -23.80 -35.29
C LYS A 258 -13.47 -24.68 -35.53
N LYS A 259 -12.50 -24.68 -34.62
CA LYS A 259 -11.31 -25.50 -34.75
C LYS A 259 -11.66 -26.93 -34.41
N ASP A 260 -11.33 -27.84 -35.33
CA ASP A 260 -11.29 -29.25 -34.99
C ASP A 260 -10.04 -29.54 -34.16
N PHE A 261 -10.24 -30.12 -32.98
CA PHE A 261 -9.17 -30.46 -32.05
C PHE A 261 -8.78 -31.94 -32.14
N THR A 262 -9.52 -32.72 -32.91
CA THR A 262 -9.23 -34.12 -33.14
C THR A 262 -8.54 -34.25 -34.49
N ASP A 263 -7.44 -34.99 -34.53
CA ASP A 263 -6.81 -35.38 -35.78
C ASP A 263 -7.07 -36.88 -35.98
N GLU A 264 -8.21 -37.19 -36.59
CA GLU A 264 -8.62 -38.56 -36.84
C GLU A 264 -7.62 -39.30 -37.72
N GLN A 265 -6.90 -38.60 -38.61
CA GLN A 265 -5.89 -39.22 -39.46
C GLN A 265 -4.67 -39.64 -38.66
N ALA A 266 -4.21 -38.80 -37.73
CA ALA A 266 -3.12 -39.16 -36.82
C ALA A 266 -3.53 -40.32 -35.88
N ILE A 267 -4.76 -40.31 -35.37
CA ILE A 267 -5.29 -41.40 -34.54
C ILE A 267 -5.32 -42.71 -35.35
N VAL A 268 -5.89 -42.69 -36.56
CA VAL A 268 -5.96 -43.86 -37.43
C VAL A 268 -4.57 -44.36 -37.82
N ALA A 269 -3.65 -43.47 -38.18
CA ALA A 269 -2.27 -43.82 -38.50
C ALA A 269 -1.56 -44.48 -37.30
N GLY A 270 -1.77 -43.95 -36.09
CA GLY A 270 -1.24 -44.55 -34.86
C GLY A 270 -1.82 -45.94 -34.58
N ILE A 271 -3.12 -46.12 -34.76
CA ILE A 271 -3.77 -47.44 -34.62
C ILE A 271 -3.20 -48.43 -35.64
N LEU A 272 -3.15 -48.05 -36.92
CA LEU A 272 -2.62 -48.90 -37.99
C LEU A 272 -1.15 -49.27 -37.79
N ALA A 273 -0.34 -48.37 -37.22
CA ALA A 273 1.06 -48.65 -36.89
C ALA A 273 1.21 -49.74 -35.81
N THR A 274 0.20 -49.93 -34.96
CA THR A 274 0.20 -50.97 -33.91
C THR A 274 -0.42 -52.30 -34.36
N LEU A 275 -1.21 -52.29 -35.44
CA LEU A 275 -1.81 -53.48 -36.07
C LEU A 275 -0.82 -54.17 -37.03
N THR A 276 0.35 -54.57 -36.54
CA THR A 276 1.32 -55.34 -37.34
C THR A 276 0.79 -56.76 -37.62
N PRO A 277 1.22 -57.42 -38.72
CA PRO A 277 0.85 -58.81 -38.98
C PRO A 277 1.14 -59.76 -37.80
N GLN A 278 2.22 -59.49 -37.06
CA GLN A 278 2.61 -60.25 -35.87
C GLN A 278 1.68 -59.99 -34.69
N ALA A 279 1.29 -58.73 -34.46
CA ALA A 279 0.32 -58.37 -33.41
C ALA A 279 -1.07 -58.93 -33.73
N ILE A 280 -1.48 -58.91 -35.01
CA ILE A 280 -2.72 -59.53 -35.48
C ILE A 280 -2.65 -61.04 -35.27
N ALA A 281 -1.58 -61.71 -35.70
CA ALA A 281 -1.42 -63.15 -35.53
C ALA A 281 -1.41 -63.59 -34.05
N ALA A 282 -0.78 -62.80 -33.17
CA ALA A 282 -0.75 -63.05 -31.73
C ALA A 282 -2.13 -62.85 -31.05
N ALA A 283 -3.01 -62.03 -31.64
CA ALA A 283 -4.35 -61.77 -31.13
C ALA A 283 -5.41 -62.76 -31.65
N ILE A 284 -5.08 -63.58 -32.67
CA ILE A 284 -6.00 -64.59 -33.20
C ILE A 284 -6.00 -65.82 -32.25
N PRO A 285 -7.17 -66.23 -31.72
CA PRO A 285 -7.27 -67.46 -30.93
C PRO A 285 -6.86 -68.70 -31.73
N PRO A 286 -6.24 -69.72 -31.10
CA PRO A 286 -5.73 -70.90 -31.82
C PRO A 286 -6.79 -71.63 -32.66
N ASP A 287 -8.02 -71.73 -32.16
CA ASP A 287 -9.14 -72.38 -32.85
C ASP A 287 -9.63 -71.64 -34.10
N ILE A 288 -9.37 -70.33 -34.17
CA ILE A 288 -9.62 -69.51 -35.36
C ILE A 288 -8.42 -69.54 -36.30
N ALA A 289 -7.19 -69.56 -35.78
CA ALA A 289 -5.98 -69.66 -36.58
C ALA A 289 -5.98 -70.93 -37.45
N ASP A 290 -6.38 -72.07 -36.87
CA ASP A 290 -6.50 -73.34 -37.59
C ASP A 290 -7.53 -73.26 -38.73
N LYS A 291 -8.71 -72.67 -38.47
CA LYS A 291 -9.76 -72.47 -39.49
C LYS A 291 -9.30 -71.55 -40.63
N VAL A 292 -8.51 -70.52 -40.31
CA VAL A 292 -7.96 -69.60 -41.31
C VAL A 292 -6.89 -70.30 -42.16
N ALA A 293 -6.05 -71.13 -41.54
CA ALA A 293 -5.04 -71.92 -42.25
C ALA A 293 -5.70 -72.94 -43.19
N ASP A 294 -6.74 -73.63 -42.74
CA ASP A 294 -7.51 -74.59 -43.55
C ASP A 294 -8.18 -73.89 -44.74
N GLU A 295 -8.82 -72.73 -44.53
CA GLU A 295 -9.45 -71.96 -45.60
C GLU A 295 -8.42 -71.42 -46.62
N LEU A 296 -7.27 -70.91 -46.16
CA LEU A 296 -6.19 -70.48 -47.05
C LEU A 296 -5.65 -71.65 -47.87
N HIS A 297 -5.47 -72.80 -47.25
CA HIS A 297 -5.04 -74.01 -47.94
C HIS A 297 -6.05 -74.44 -49.02
N SER A 298 -7.35 -74.44 -48.70
CA SER A 298 -8.41 -74.76 -49.65
C SER A 298 -8.46 -73.79 -50.83
N ARG A 299 -8.19 -72.50 -50.60
CA ARG A 299 -8.22 -71.47 -51.67
C ARG A 299 -6.98 -71.45 -52.55
N LEU A 300 -5.82 -71.84 -52.01
CA LEU A 300 -4.57 -71.90 -52.76
C LEU A 300 -4.40 -73.21 -53.53
N ALA A 301 -5.13 -74.26 -53.13
CA ALA A 301 -5.17 -75.55 -53.83
C ALA A 301 -6.21 -75.62 -54.96
N ALA A 302 -7.05 -74.59 -55.11
CA ALA A 302 -8.02 -74.41 -56.20
C ALA A 302 -7.47 -73.48 -57.28
#